data_AF-A0A662TQH3-F1
#
_entry.id   AF-A0A662TQH3-F1
#
_cell.length_a   1.000
_cell.length_b   1.000
_cell.length_c   1.000
_cell.angle_alpha   90.00
_cell.angle_beta   90.00
_cell.angle_gamma   90.00
#
_symmetry.space_group_name_H-M   'P 1'
#
loop_
_entity.id
_entity.type
_entity.pdbx_description
1 polymer ?
#
loop_
_entity_poly.entity_id
_entity_poly.type
_entity_poly.pdbx_seq_one_letter_code
_entity_poly.pdbx_strand_id
1 'polypeptide(L)'
;MRAVIKIGGHLLSTTEDFKYVLSLIRDIVELVEKNEKFKLAFIVGGGSHAREMQKKAQELNLSNTVTDEVGIIISRLNAYIISNAARDMLEKRGFKVRTKVICSIEDFLEDMDLYNIFFAGGFIPGQSTDAVASLIAEAMRADILMFLTDVDGIYDKDPKIYADAKLLKTVKVHDIMSK
;
A
#
# COMPACT_ATOMS: atom_id res chain seq x y z
N MET A 1 10.33 3.54 -15.59
CA MET A 1 10.43 3.27 -14.14
C MET A 1 9.13 2.67 -13.65
N ARG A 2 9.18 1.54 -12.95
CA ARG A 2 8.02 0.89 -12.36
C ARG A 2 8.23 0.82 -10.86
N ALA A 3 7.33 1.40 -10.08
CA ALA A 3 7.46 1.39 -8.63
C ALA A 3 6.15 1.03 -7.94
N VAL A 4 6.28 0.31 -6.83
CA VAL A 4 5.17 0.01 -5.93
C VAL A 4 5.43 0.69 -4.60
N ILE A 5 4.42 1.37 -4.08
CA ILE A 5 4.47 2.10 -2.83
C ILE A 5 3.40 1.54 -1.91
N LYS A 6 3.83 0.88 -0.85
CA LYS A 6 2.94 0.44 0.22
C LYS A 6 2.73 1.59 1.20
N ILE A 7 1.50 2.03 1.35
CA ILE A 7 1.07 3.03 2.33
C ILE A 7 0.62 2.31 3.60
N GLY A 8 1.40 2.46 4.66
CA GLY A 8 1.10 1.89 5.98
C GLY A 8 -0.22 2.42 6.53
N GLY A 9 -0.98 1.54 7.18
CA GLY A 9 -2.29 1.91 7.74
C GLY A 9 -2.25 2.97 8.84
N HIS A 10 -1.08 3.25 9.42
CA HIS A 10 -0.92 4.33 10.40
C HIS A 10 -1.12 5.72 9.76
N LEU A 11 -0.87 5.86 8.44
CA LEU A 11 -1.07 7.09 7.65
C LEU A 11 -2.53 7.26 7.15
N LEU A 12 -3.50 6.57 7.77
CA LEU A 12 -4.88 6.50 7.26
C LEU A 12 -5.90 6.59 8.40
N SER A 13 -5.56 7.28 9.49
CA SER A 13 -6.42 7.36 10.69
C SER A 13 -7.30 8.60 10.69
N THR A 14 -6.82 9.70 10.11
CA THR A 14 -7.50 11.00 10.14
C THR A 14 -7.59 11.61 8.74
N THR A 15 -8.50 12.55 8.53
CA THR A 15 -8.57 13.30 7.26
C THR A 15 -7.25 14.02 6.95
N GLU A 16 -6.51 14.46 7.97
CA GLU A 16 -5.20 15.09 7.75
C GLU A 16 -4.16 14.09 7.23
N ASP A 17 -4.19 12.85 7.71
CA ASP A 17 -3.34 11.79 7.16
C ASP A 17 -3.65 11.52 5.69
N PHE A 18 -4.94 11.50 5.32
CA PHE A 18 -5.34 11.34 3.91
C PHE A 18 -4.84 12.50 3.04
N LYS A 19 -4.90 13.75 3.52
CA LYS A 19 -4.32 14.90 2.80
C LYS A 19 -2.81 14.79 2.67
N TYR A 20 -2.13 14.33 3.72
CA TYR A 20 -0.70 14.07 3.69
C TYR A 20 -0.35 13.02 2.64
N VAL A 21 -1.08 11.90 2.60
CA VAL A 21 -0.92 10.85 1.58
C VAL A 21 -1.13 11.40 0.17
N LEU A 22 -2.13 12.27 -0.04
CA LEU A 22 -2.36 12.92 -1.34
C LEU A 22 -1.20 13.84 -1.75
N SER A 23 -0.65 14.61 -0.80
CA SER A 23 0.56 15.41 -1.05
C SER A 23 1.73 14.52 -1.43
N LEU A 24 1.93 13.41 -0.71
CA LEU A 24 3.01 12.47 -0.99
C LEU A 24 2.87 11.83 -2.38
N ILE A 25 1.65 11.44 -2.78
CA ILE A 25 1.39 10.91 -4.12
C ILE A 25 1.74 11.94 -5.19
N ARG A 26 1.37 13.22 -4.99
CA ARG A 26 1.74 14.31 -5.89
C ARG A 26 3.25 14.41 -6.03
N ASP A 27 3.95 14.47 -4.90
CA ASP A 27 5.40 14.68 -4.86
C ASP A 27 6.16 13.48 -5.48
N ILE A 28 5.67 12.25 -5.28
CA ILE A 28 6.21 11.05 -5.94
C ILE A 28 6.00 11.12 -7.46
N VAL A 29 4.80 11.52 -7.91
CA VAL A 29 4.49 11.63 -9.34
C VAL A 29 5.36 12.72 -10.00
N GLU A 30 5.52 13.88 -9.36
CA GLU A 30 6.43 14.95 -9.79
C GLU A 30 7.88 14.48 -9.97
N LEU A 31 8.34 13.58 -9.09
CA LEU A 31 9.69 13.05 -9.16
C LEU A 31 9.87 12.11 -10.36
N VAL A 32 8.86 11.28 -10.66
CA VAL A 32 8.99 10.23 -11.66
C VAL A 32 8.48 10.63 -13.04
N GLU A 33 7.66 11.67 -13.16
CA GLU A 33 7.02 12.07 -14.43
C GLU A 33 8.00 12.47 -15.53
N LYS A 34 9.24 12.86 -15.17
CA LYS A 34 10.33 13.11 -16.13
C LYS A 34 10.78 11.86 -16.90
N ASN A 35 10.35 10.67 -16.47
CA ASN A 35 10.59 9.42 -17.18
C ASN A 35 9.43 9.13 -18.13
N GLU A 36 9.67 9.06 -19.44
CA GLU A 36 8.64 8.93 -20.49
C GLU A 36 7.71 7.69 -20.32
N LYS A 37 8.13 6.67 -19.56
CA LYS A 37 7.37 5.44 -19.34
C LYS A 37 7.43 5.01 -17.88
N PHE A 38 6.65 5.68 -17.03
CA PHE A 38 6.47 5.25 -15.65
C PHE A 38 5.16 4.50 -15.39
N LYS A 39 5.19 3.60 -14.41
CA LYS A 39 4.00 3.00 -13.80
C LYS A 39 4.14 3.01 -12.28
N LEU A 40 3.09 3.42 -11.58
CA LEU A 40 3.05 3.42 -10.12
C LEU A 40 1.87 2.60 -9.62
N ALA A 41 2.09 1.80 -8.58
CA ALA A 41 1.00 1.18 -7.84
C ALA A 41 1.08 1.60 -6.37
N PHE A 42 -0.03 2.09 -5.82
CA PHE A 42 -0.16 2.46 -4.41
C PHE A 42 -1.01 1.42 -3.68
N ILE A 43 -0.40 0.72 -2.71
CA ILE A 43 -1.06 -0.37 -1.99
C ILE A 43 -1.39 0.15 -0.60
N VAL A 44 -2.68 0.27 -0.32
CA VAL A 44 -3.20 1.04 0.82
C VAL A 44 -3.61 0.09 1.94
N GLY A 45 -3.10 0.32 3.15
CA GLY A 45 -3.48 -0.44 4.34
C GLY A 45 -4.89 -0.13 4.88
N GLY A 46 -5.36 -0.97 5.81
CA GLY A 46 -6.66 -0.76 6.48
C GLY A 46 -6.63 0.23 7.66
N GLY A 47 -5.48 0.38 8.31
CA GLY A 47 -5.29 1.33 9.40
C GLY A 47 -6.04 1.02 10.69
N SER A 48 -6.20 2.03 11.54
CA SER A 48 -6.89 1.92 12.84
C SER A 48 -8.36 1.52 12.68
N HIS A 49 -9.04 2.08 11.67
CA HIS A 49 -10.42 1.74 11.34
C HIS A 49 -10.61 0.26 11.00
N ALA A 50 -9.70 -0.33 10.23
CA ALA A 50 -9.76 -1.77 9.96
C ALA A 50 -9.62 -2.58 11.26
N ARG A 51 -8.65 -2.24 12.11
CA ARG A 51 -8.45 -2.92 13.40
C ARG A 51 -9.68 -2.81 14.31
N GLU A 52 -10.34 -1.66 14.33
CA GLU A 52 -11.57 -1.47 15.10
C GLU A 52 -12.70 -2.38 14.59
N MET A 53 -12.93 -2.42 13.27
CA MET A 53 -13.98 -3.26 12.70
C MET A 53 -13.67 -4.76 12.84
N GLN A 54 -12.40 -5.14 12.70
CA GLN A 54 -11.94 -6.50 12.94
C GLN A 54 -12.17 -6.93 14.40
N LYS A 55 -11.91 -6.05 15.36
CA LYS A 55 -12.20 -6.31 16.77
C LYS A 55 -13.70 -6.54 17.00
N LYS A 56 -14.58 -5.73 16.38
CA LYS A 56 -16.03 -5.94 16.43
C LYS A 56 -16.43 -7.30 15.84
N ALA A 57 -15.84 -7.71 14.72
CA ALA A 57 -16.08 -9.02 14.12
C ALA A 57 -15.66 -10.17 15.07
N GLN A 58 -14.51 -10.03 15.73
CA GLN A 58 -14.02 -10.99 16.72
C GLN A 58 -14.93 -11.07 17.96
N GLU A 59 -15.38 -9.93 18.50
CA GLU A 59 -16.30 -9.86 19.63
C GLU A 59 -17.66 -10.49 19.33
N LEU A 60 -18.05 -10.52 18.05
CA LEU A 60 -19.24 -11.22 17.55
C LEU A 60 -18.98 -12.72 17.24
N ASN A 61 -17.81 -13.25 17.58
CA ASN A 61 -17.38 -14.64 17.33
C ASN A 61 -17.41 -15.04 15.85
N LEU A 62 -17.15 -14.09 14.93
CA LEU A 62 -16.99 -14.40 13.51
C LEU A 62 -15.66 -15.10 13.26
N SER A 63 -15.57 -15.83 12.14
CA SER A 63 -14.35 -16.57 11.78
C SER A 63 -13.18 -15.63 11.45
N ASN A 64 -11.96 -16.16 11.53
CA ASN A 64 -10.75 -15.42 11.12
C ASN A 64 -10.82 -14.99 9.65
N THR A 65 -11.37 -15.84 8.77
CA THR A 65 -11.59 -15.51 7.35
C THR A 65 -12.45 -14.24 7.21
N VAL A 66 -13.58 -14.18 7.91
CA VAL A 66 -14.48 -13.02 7.87
C VAL A 66 -13.79 -11.79 8.48
N THR A 67 -13.01 -11.98 9.54
CA THR A 67 -12.23 -10.89 10.16
C THR A 67 -11.21 -10.31 9.17
N ASP A 68 -10.52 -11.15 8.40
CA ASP A 68 -9.60 -10.68 7.37
C ASP A 68 -10.33 -9.99 6.21
N GLU A 69 -11.50 -10.51 5.80
CA GLU A 69 -12.35 -9.87 4.79
C GLU A 69 -12.76 -8.45 5.19
N VAL A 70 -13.08 -8.22 6.46
CA VAL A 70 -13.34 -6.87 6.98
C VAL A 70 -12.12 -5.97 6.78
N GLY A 71 -10.92 -6.45 7.10
CA GLY A 71 -9.68 -5.71 6.88
C GLY A 71 -9.45 -5.37 5.40
N ILE A 72 -9.73 -6.33 4.52
CA ILE A 72 -9.65 -6.17 3.06
C ILE A 72 -10.64 -5.11 2.59
N ILE A 73 -11.89 -5.17 3.01
CA ILE A 73 -12.94 -4.20 2.65
C ILE A 73 -12.51 -2.78 3.05
N ILE A 74 -12.05 -2.59 4.28
CA ILE A 74 -11.62 -1.27 4.76
C ILE A 74 -10.39 -0.76 4.01
N SER A 75 -9.40 -1.62 3.75
CA SER A 75 -8.23 -1.22 2.96
C SER A 75 -8.57 -0.81 1.52
N ARG A 76 -9.52 -1.52 0.88
CA ARG A 76 -10.04 -1.17 -0.45
C ARG A 76 -10.84 0.13 -0.41
N LEU A 77 -11.61 0.38 0.65
CA LEU A 77 -12.30 1.66 0.83
C LEU A 77 -11.31 2.83 0.93
N ASN A 78 -10.25 2.68 1.72
CA ASN A 78 -9.19 3.69 1.80
C ASN A 78 -8.55 3.94 0.42
N ALA A 79 -8.21 2.86 -0.30
CA ALA A 79 -7.67 2.95 -1.66
C ALA A 79 -8.61 3.66 -2.63
N TYR A 80 -9.92 3.41 -2.53
CA TYR A 80 -10.94 4.03 -3.37
C TYR A 80 -11.07 5.53 -3.11
N ILE A 81 -11.04 5.94 -1.84
CA ILE A 81 -11.09 7.36 -1.46
C ILE A 81 -9.87 8.08 -2.03
N ILE A 82 -8.67 7.52 -1.82
CA ILE A 82 -7.42 8.13 -2.27
C ILE A 82 -7.34 8.17 -3.80
N SER A 83 -7.72 7.10 -4.50
CA SER A 83 -7.66 7.03 -5.96
C SER A 83 -8.54 8.10 -6.61
N ASN A 84 -9.76 8.29 -6.09
CA ASN A 84 -10.68 9.30 -6.60
C ASN A 84 -10.25 10.72 -6.21
N ALA A 85 -9.73 10.94 -5.00
CA ALA A 85 -9.22 12.24 -4.58
C ALA A 85 -7.96 12.66 -5.35
N ALA A 86 -7.11 11.71 -5.72
CA ALA A 86 -5.90 11.97 -6.50
C ALA A 86 -6.19 12.14 -8.01
N ARG A 87 -7.30 11.58 -8.51
CA ARG A 87 -7.62 11.48 -9.95
C ARG A 87 -7.43 12.80 -10.68
N ASP A 88 -8.15 13.85 -10.29
CA ASP A 88 -8.16 15.11 -11.02
C ASP A 88 -6.77 15.74 -11.11
N MET A 89 -6.01 15.69 -10.02
CA MET A 89 -4.65 16.23 -9.96
C MET A 89 -3.70 15.47 -10.90
N LEU A 90 -3.86 14.16 -11.01
CA LEU A 90 -3.00 13.29 -11.80
C LEU A 90 -3.40 13.27 -13.28
N GLU A 91 -4.69 13.24 -13.59
CA GLU A 91 -5.21 13.26 -14.97
C GLU A 91 -4.96 14.62 -15.64
N LYS A 92 -5.01 15.74 -14.91
CA LYS A 92 -4.61 17.06 -15.44
C LYS A 92 -3.15 17.12 -15.90
N ARG A 93 -2.31 16.19 -15.44
CA ARG A 93 -0.91 16.03 -15.88
C ARG A 93 -0.75 15.02 -17.01
N GLY A 94 -1.84 14.47 -17.54
CA GLY A 94 -1.83 13.51 -18.64
C GLY A 94 -1.67 12.06 -18.20
N PHE A 95 -1.72 11.74 -16.91
CA PHE A 95 -1.61 10.36 -16.42
C PHE A 95 -2.97 9.69 -16.33
N LYS A 96 -3.08 8.47 -16.86
CA LYS A 96 -4.28 7.65 -16.71
C LYS A 96 -4.30 7.00 -15.34
N VAL A 97 -5.28 7.38 -14.52
CA VAL A 97 -5.48 6.83 -13.17
C VAL A 97 -6.55 5.77 -13.20
N ARG A 98 -6.24 4.60 -12.65
CA ARG A 98 -7.23 3.54 -12.43
C ARG A 98 -7.96 3.78 -11.11
N THR A 99 -9.13 4.41 -11.15
CA THR A 99 -9.89 4.74 -9.93
C THR A 99 -10.68 3.58 -9.32
N LYS A 100 -11.15 2.64 -10.15
CA LYS A 100 -11.66 1.36 -9.64
C LYS A 100 -10.48 0.61 -9.02
N VAL A 101 -10.58 0.35 -7.72
CA VAL A 101 -9.52 -0.28 -6.95
C VAL A 101 -9.26 -1.68 -7.47
N ILE A 102 -7.98 -1.98 -7.69
CA ILE A 102 -7.51 -3.31 -8.06
C ILE A 102 -7.80 -4.28 -6.92
N CYS A 103 -8.51 -5.37 -7.24
CA CYS A 103 -8.96 -6.34 -6.23
C CYS A 103 -8.25 -7.70 -6.32
N SER A 104 -7.54 -7.99 -7.41
CA SER A 104 -6.71 -9.19 -7.59
C SER A 104 -5.53 -8.93 -8.56
N ILE A 105 -4.65 -9.92 -8.73
CA ILE A 105 -3.55 -9.82 -9.71
C ILE A 105 -4.07 -9.92 -11.14
N GLU A 106 -5.11 -10.70 -11.39
CA GLU A 106 -5.73 -10.82 -12.71
C GLU A 106 -6.32 -9.46 -13.15
N ASP A 107 -7.07 -8.80 -12.26
CA ASP A 107 -7.62 -7.44 -12.46
C ASP A 107 -6.50 -6.42 -12.72
N PHE A 108 -5.36 -6.55 -12.02
CA PHE A 108 -4.19 -5.71 -12.28
C PHE A 108 -3.60 -5.93 -13.68
N LEU A 109 -3.43 -7.18 -14.10
CA LEU A 109 -2.80 -7.53 -15.38
C LEU A 109 -3.66 -7.10 -16.57
N GLU A 110 -4.99 -7.21 -16.48
CA GLU A 110 -5.93 -6.75 -17.51
C GLU A 110 -5.81 -5.24 -17.78
N ASP A 111 -5.67 -4.46 -16.72
CA ASP A 111 -5.60 -2.99 -16.79
C ASP A 111 -4.16 -2.47 -16.94
N MET A 112 -3.14 -3.35 -16.84
CA MET A 112 -1.74 -2.95 -16.72
C MET A 112 -1.29 -2.06 -17.88
N ASP A 113 -1.68 -2.36 -19.12
CA ASP A 113 -1.27 -1.58 -20.29
C ASP A 113 -2.11 -0.33 -20.53
N LEU A 114 -3.27 -0.23 -19.89
CA LEU A 114 -4.23 0.86 -20.09
C LEU A 114 -3.96 2.06 -19.20
N TYR A 115 -3.41 1.84 -18.01
CA TYR A 115 -3.24 2.88 -16.98
C TYR A 115 -1.77 3.09 -16.58
N ASN A 116 -1.49 4.28 -16.05
CA ASN A 116 -0.19 4.66 -15.50
C ASN A 116 -0.13 4.43 -13.99
N ILE A 117 -1.24 4.67 -13.29
CA ILE A 117 -1.30 4.72 -11.84
C ILE A 117 -2.44 3.85 -11.33
N PHE A 118 -2.12 2.97 -10.38
CA PHE A 118 -3.01 1.97 -9.83
C PHE A 118 -3.12 2.12 -8.31
N PHE A 119 -4.27 1.73 -7.77
CA PHE A 119 -4.52 1.69 -6.34
C PHE A 119 -5.10 0.32 -5.96
N ALA A 120 -4.58 -0.28 -4.91
CA ALA A 120 -5.03 -1.58 -4.40
C ALA A 120 -5.20 -1.56 -2.89
N GLY A 121 -6.12 -2.37 -2.38
CA GLY A 121 -6.20 -2.74 -0.96
C GLY A 121 -5.70 -4.18 -0.76
N GLY A 122 -6.29 -4.90 0.19
CA GLY A 122 -6.11 -6.34 0.33
C GLY A 122 -6.73 -7.13 -0.83
N PHE A 123 -6.25 -8.37 -1.08
CA PHE A 123 -6.81 -9.27 -2.10
C PHE A 123 -7.58 -10.43 -1.49
N ILE A 124 -6.90 -11.24 -0.65
CA ILE A 124 -7.46 -12.47 -0.07
C ILE A 124 -7.20 -12.54 1.44
N PRO A 125 -8.04 -13.25 2.22
CA PRO A 125 -7.77 -13.55 3.63
C PRO A 125 -6.43 -14.24 3.86
N GLY A 126 -5.87 -14.08 5.06
CA GLY A 126 -4.58 -14.69 5.44
C GLY A 126 -3.33 -13.98 4.93
N GLN A 127 -3.46 -12.81 4.29
CA GLN A 127 -2.30 -12.01 3.83
C GLN A 127 -2.40 -10.54 4.24
N SER A 128 -1.26 -9.90 4.44
CA SER A 128 -1.18 -8.46 4.67
C SER A 128 -1.12 -7.68 3.34
N THR A 129 -1.23 -6.36 3.42
CA THR A 129 -1.00 -5.50 2.25
C THR A 129 0.46 -5.45 1.81
N ASP A 130 1.41 -5.87 2.65
CA ASP A 130 2.82 -6.03 2.24
C ASP A 130 2.97 -7.18 1.23
N ALA A 131 2.21 -8.27 1.42
CA ALA A 131 2.15 -9.37 0.46
C ALA A 131 1.53 -8.90 -0.87
N VAL A 132 0.42 -8.14 -0.83
CA VAL A 132 -0.18 -7.56 -2.05
C VAL A 132 0.80 -6.67 -2.79
N ALA A 133 1.52 -5.80 -2.06
CA ALA A 133 2.51 -4.92 -2.66
C ALA A 133 3.64 -5.71 -3.34
N SER A 134 4.06 -6.82 -2.73
CA SER A 134 5.06 -7.73 -3.30
C SER A 134 4.56 -8.43 -4.57
N LEU A 135 3.32 -8.94 -4.56
CA LEU A 135 2.70 -9.59 -5.72
C LEU A 135 2.55 -8.62 -6.91
N ILE A 136 2.09 -7.39 -6.65
CA ILE A 136 1.98 -6.36 -7.70
C ILE A 136 3.36 -5.96 -8.22
N ALA A 137 4.35 -5.81 -7.32
CA ALA A 137 5.72 -5.48 -7.70
C ALA A 137 6.31 -6.55 -8.63
N GLU A 138 6.10 -7.82 -8.31
CA GLU A 138 6.47 -8.94 -9.17
C GLU A 138 5.74 -8.90 -10.53
N ALA A 139 4.41 -8.79 -10.50
CA ALA A 139 3.56 -8.80 -11.70
C ALA A 139 3.96 -7.69 -12.69
N MET A 140 4.23 -6.49 -12.17
CA MET A 140 4.64 -5.36 -13.01
C MET A 140 6.14 -5.31 -13.27
N ARG A 141 6.95 -6.21 -12.72
CA ARG A 141 8.42 -6.15 -12.74
C ARG A 141 8.92 -4.79 -12.27
N ALA A 142 8.52 -4.40 -11.07
CA ALA A 142 8.88 -3.13 -10.47
C ALA A 142 10.40 -3.06 -10.25
N ASP A 143 10.96 -1.89 -10.53
CA ASP A 143 12.35 -1.55 -10.22
C ASP A 143 12.53 -1.36 -8.70
N ILE A 144 11.48 -0.87 -8.02
CA ILE A 144 11.50 -0.52 -6.60
C ILE A 144 10.15 -0.87 -5.95
N LEU A 145 10.21 -1.50 -4.78
CA LEU A 145 9.10 -1.64 -3.83
C LEU A 145 9.46 -0.85 -2.56
N MET A 146 8.65 0.16 -2.24
CA MET A 146 8.86 1.05 -1.10
C MET A 146 7.77 0.85 -0.05
N PHE A 147 8.17 0.67 1.20
CA PHE A 147 7.25 0.57 2.34
C PHE A 147 7.27 1.86 3.15
N LEU A 148 6.14 2.57 3.16
CA LEU A 148 5.94 3.73 4.02
C LEU A 148 5.40 3.22 5.37
N THR A 149 6.28 3.16 6.37
CA THR A 149 6.01 2.59 7.69
C THR A 149 6.25 3.61 8.81
N ASP A 150 5.80 3.29 10.03
CA ASP A 150 5.88 4.14 11.23
C ASP A 150 7.24 4.07 11.95
N VAL A 151 8.24 3.49 11.29
CA VAL A 151 9.62 3.34 11.78
C VAL A 151 10.59 3.69 10.66
N ASP A 152 11.80 4.11 11.00
CA ASP A 152 12.78 4.60 10.01
C ASP A 152 13.30 3.51 9.04
N GLY A 153 13.05 2.23 9.35
CA GLY A 153 13.43 1.11 8.52
C GLY A 153 13.53 -0.19 9.32
N ILE A 154 14.36 -1.11 8.85
CA ILE A 154 14.58 -2.40 9.50
C ILE A 154 15.68 -2.24 10.54
N TYR A 155 15.41 -2.70 11.76
CA TYR A 155 16.35 -2.71 12.87
C TYR A 155 16.87 -4.12 13.15
N ASP A 156 18.01 -4.24 13.81
CA ASP A 156 18.56 -5.52 14.26
C ASP A 156 17.67 -6.25 15.29
N LYS A 157 16.88 -5.47 16.05
CA LYS A 157 15.85 -5.86 17.02
C LYS A 157 14.76 -4.79 17.12
N ASP A 158 13.63 -5.09 17.75
CA ASP A 158 12.48 -4.16 17.84
C ASP A 158 12.86 -2.85 18.57
N PRO A 159 12.87 -1.69 17.88
CA PRO A 159 13.24 -0.41 18.48
C PRO A 159 12.21 0.11 19.50
N LYS A 160 10.98 -0.44 19.50
CA LYS A 160 9.95 -0.09 20.50
C LYS A 160 10.18 -0.81 21.83
N ILE A 161 10.95 -1.91 21.82
CA ILE A 161 11.26 -2.73 23.00
C ILE A 161 12.69 -2.45 23.49
N TYR A 162 13.65 -2.29 22.57
CA TYR A 162 15.07 -2.16 22.87
C TYR A 162 15.60 -0.78 22.47
N ALA A 163 15.96 0.04 23.46
CA ALA A 163 16.47 1.39 23.23
C ALA A 163 17.84 1.42 22.49
N ASP A 164 18.58 0.31 22.48
CA ASP A 164 19.86 0.16 21.79
C ASP A 164 19.72 -0.54 20.41
N ALA A 165 18.51 -0.62 19.87
CA ALA A 165 18.26 -1.11 18.51
C ALA A 165 18.99 -0.26 17.47
N LYS A 166 19.59 -0.91 16.48
CA LYS A 166 20.38 -0.28 15.42
C LYS A 166 19.70 -0.41 14.08
N LEU A 167 19.52 0.73 13.40
CA LEU A 167 18.98 0.79 12.05
C LEU A 167 19.94 0.13 11.06
N LEU A 168 19.43 -0.83 10.30
CA LEU A 168 20.16 -1.52 9.25
C LEU A 168 19.99 -0.75 7.93
N LYS A 169 21.08 -0.12 7.46
CA LYS A 169 21.06 0.63 6.19
C LYS A 169 20.83 -0.25 4.96
N THR A 170 21.26 -1.50 5.02
CA THR A 170 21.10 -2.49 3.96
C THR A 170 21.01 -3.86 4.59
N VAL A 171 20.03 -4.65 4.16
CA VAL A 171 19.81 -6.01 4.63
C VAL A 171 19.38 -6.85 3.43
N LYS A 172 19.83 -8.10 3.36
CA LYS A 172 19.40 -9.02 2.31
C LYS A 172 18.15 -9.75 2.76
N VAL A 173 17.27 -10.08 1.83
CA VAL A 173 15.99 -10.76 2.14
C VAL A 173 16.21 -12.06 2.92
N HIS A 174 17.26 -12.83 2.59
CA HIS A 174 17.56 -14.06 3.33
C HIS A 174 17.87 -13.83 4.81
N ASP A 175 18.50 -12.70 5.17
CA ASP A 175 18.82 -12.37 6.56
C ASP A 175 17.57 -12.09 7.40
N ILE A 176 16.50 -11.61 6.74
CA ILE A 176 15.20 -11.33 7.35
C ILE A 176 14.41 -12.63 7.52
N MET A 177 14.44 -13.51 6.52
CA MET A 177 13.69 -14.77 6.54
C MET A 177 14.29 -15.83 7.48
N SER A 178 15.58 -15.72 7.81
CA SER A 178 16.29 -16.66 8.70
C SER A 178 16.18 -16.32 10.19
N LYS A 179 15.48 -15.25 10.55
CA LYS A 179 15.21 -14.84 11.94
C LYS A 179 13.77 -15.18 12.32
#